data_AF-A0A3D9KDU4-F1
#
_entry.id   AF-A0A3D9KDU4-F1
#
_cell.length_a   1.000
_cell.length_b   1.000
_cell.length_c   1.000
_cell.angle_alpha   90.00
_cell.angle_beta   90.00
_cell.angle_gamma   90.00
#
_symmetry.space_group_name_H-M   'P 1'
#
loop_
_entity.id
_entity.type
_entity.pdbx_description
1 polymer ?
#
loop_
_entity_poly.entity_id
_entity_poly.type
_entity_poly.pdbx_seq_one_letter_code
_entity_poly.pdbx_strand_id
1 'polypeptide(L)' 'MANSPKIPPQDENPWRAAGLVTAIGVELAVLVGLGWWLGSAYDERNGTDSGYIVGLIVGLVAGIGSAIGLIRKYAGGRGS' A
#
# COMPACT_ATOMS: atom_id res chain seq x y z
N MET A 1 -46.34 -1.95 0.31
CA MET A 1 -45.27 -2.52 1.17
C MET A 1 -43.95 -2.10 0.56
N ALA A 2 -43.34 -1.03 1.05
CA ALA A 2 -42.07 -0.54 0.51
C ALA A 2 -40.95 -1.51 0.89
N ASN A 3 -40.24 -2.04 -0.10
CA ASN A 3 -39.02 -2.81 0.13
C ASN A 3 -37.96 -1.84 0.68
N SER A 4 -37.73 -1.88 1.99
CA SER A 4 -36.59 -1.19 2.61
C SER A 4 -35.29 -1.70 1.96
N PRO A 5 -34.39 -0.82 1.51
CA PRO A 5 -33.07 -1.25 1.08
C PRO A 5 -32.40 -2.00 2.23
N LYS A 6 -32.24 -3.32 2.12
CA LYS A 6 -31.37 -4.08 3.03
C LYS A 6 -29.95 -3.63 2.74
N ILE A 7 -29.46 -2.67 3.51
CA ILE A 7 -28.02 -2.40 3.58
C ILE A 7 -27.41 -3.71 4.11
N PRO A 8 -26.56 -4.41 3.33
CA PRO A 8 -25.91 -5.61 3.81
C PRO A 8 -25.15 -5.22 5.09
N PRO A 9 -25.19 -6.02 6.17
CA PRO A 9 -24.44 -5.70 7.37
C PRO A 9 -22.98 -5.50 6.96
N GLN A 10 -22.50 -4.25 7.08
CA GLN A 10 -21.08 -3.99 6.89
C GLN A 10 -20.38 -4.78 7.99
N ASP A 11 -19.45 -5.64 7.59
CA ASP A 11 -18.68 -6.47 8.50
C ASP A 11 -17.65 -5.53 9.18
N GLU A 12 -18.15 -4.69 10.09
CA GLU A 12 -17.44 -3.65 10.85
C GLU A 12 -16.55 -4.28 11.93
N ASN A 13 -15.81 -5.34 11.63
CA ASN A 13 -14.88 -5.92 12.57
C ASN A 13 -13.62 -5.04 12.62
N PRO A 14 -13.41 -4.25 13.70
CA PRO A 14 -12.29 -3.33 13.80
C PRO A 14 -10.94 -4.06 13.71
N TRP A 15 -10.89 -5.33 14.11
CA TRP A 15 -9.68 -6.15 13.99
C TRP A 15 -9.32 -6.48 12.54
N ARG A 16 -10.31 -6.65 11.64
CA ARG A 16 -10.05 -6.84 10.20
C ARG A 16 -9.51 -5.55 9.59
N ALA A 17 -10.07 -4.40 9.95
CA ALA A 17 -9.58 -3.11 9.49
C ALA A 17 -8.14 -2.85 9.99
N ALA A 18 -7.88 -3.11 11.27
CA ALA A 18 -6.54 -2.98 11.86
C ALA A 18 -5.51 -3.90 11.18
N GLY A 19 -5.88 -5.15 10.88
CA GLY A 19 -5.03 -6.08 10.14
C GLY A 19 -4.70 -5.61 8.73
N LEU A 20 -5.69 -5.08 8.00
CA LEU A 20 -5.48 -4.51 6.66
C LEU A 20 -4.57 -3.28 6.68
N VAL A 21 -4.81 -2.34 7.61
CA VAL A 21 -3.98 -1.13 7.75
C VAL A 21 -2.54 -1.49 8.12
N THR A 22 -2.36 -2.46 9.02
CA THR A 22 -1.03 -2.95 9.40
C THR A 22 -0.31 -3.59 8.21
N ALA A 23 -1.00 -4.43 7.44
CA ALA A 23 -0.42 -5.05 6.25
C ALA A 23 0.03 -4.01 5.21
N ILE A 24 -0.81 -2.99 4.96
CA ILE A 24 -0.47 -1.87 4.07
C ILE A 24 0.73 -1.10 4.63
N GLY A 25 0.73 -0.77 5.92
CA GLY A 25 1.83 -0.05 6.55
C GLY A 25 3.17 -0.78 6.46
N VAL A 26 3.17 -2.10 6.69
CA VAL A 26 4.37 -2.94 6.56
C VAL A 26 4.87 -2.99 5.12
N GLU A 27 3.99 -3.21 4.15
CA GLU A 27 4.36 -3.25 2.74
C GLU A 27 4.95 -1.90 2.26
N LEU A 28 4.32 -0.79 2.66
CA LEU A 28 4.84 0.56 2.36
C LEU A 28 6.21 0.80 3.00
N ALA A 29 6.39 0.43 4.27
CA ALA A 29 7.68 0.56 4.95
C ALA A 29 8.78 -0.25 4.25
N VAL A 30 8.47 -1.46 3.80
CA VAL A 30 9.40 -2.32 3.07
C VAL A 30 9.76 -1.72 1.71
N LEU A 31 8.78 -1.29 0.91
CA LEU A 31 9.04 -0.77 -0.44
C LEU A 31 9.74 0.58 -0.43
N VAL A 32 9.37 1.48 0.49
CA VAL A 32 10.07 2.76 0.66
C VAL A 32 11.48 2.54 1.20
N GLY A 33 11.65 1.68 2.20
CA GLY A 33 12.96 1.35 2.77
C GLY A 33 13.90 0.72 1.75
N LEU A 34 13.41 -0.25 0.96
CA LEU A 34 14.17 -0.86 -0.13
C LEU A 34 14.48 0.15 -1.24
N GLY A 35 13.54 1.02 -1.60
CA GLY A 35 13.76 2.07 -2.58
C GLY A 35 14.86 3.05 -2.15
N TRP A 36 14.81 3.51 -0.90
CA TRP A 36 15.85 4.38 -0.34
C TRP A 36 17.23 3.68 -0.30
N TRP A 37 17.28 2.42 0.16
CA TRP A 37 18.52 1.65 0.25
C TRP A 37 19.15 1.36 -1.12
N LEU A 38 18.32 1.01 -2.12
CA LEU A 38 18.79 0.83 -3.49
C LEU A 38 19.26 2.15 -4.11
N GLY A 39 18.56 3.24 -3.81
CA GLY A 39 18.92 4.58 -4.25
C GLY A 39 20.25 5.06 -3.66
N SER A 40 20.47 4.84 -2.38
CA SER A 40 21.72 5.20 -1.70
C SER A 40 22.89 4.32 -2.14
N ALA A 41 22.67 3.01 -2.31
CA ALA A 41 23.68 2.10 -2.86
C ALA A 41 24.05 2.43 -4.32
N TYR A 42 23.12 3.02 -5.09
CA TYR A 42 23.36 3.50 -6.44
C TYR A 42 24.16 4.81 -6.45
N ASP A 43 23.86 5.74 -5.54
CA ASP A 43 24.59 7.00 -5.36
C ASP A 43 26.06 6.76 -5.03
N GLU A 44 26.34 5.82 -4.12
CA GLU A 44 27.71 5.48 -3.70
C GLU A 44 28.57 4.90 -4.85
N ARG A 45 27.93 4.36 -5.89
CA ARG A 45 28.62 3.83 -7.08
C ARG A 45 28.78 4.85 -8.21
N ASN A 46 27.86 5.81 -8.31
CA ASN A 46 27.81 6.77 -9.41
C ASN A 46 28.27 8.18 -9.05
N GLY A 47 28.64 8.43 -7.79
CA GLY A 47 29.12 9.74 -7.33
C GLY A 47 28.08 10.85 -7.48
N THR A 48 26.80 10.46 -7.47
CA THR A 48 25.64 11.37 -7.51
C THR A 48 25.06 11.46 -6.08
N ASP A 49 24.51 12.62 -5.71
CA ASP A 49 23.93 12.87 -4.37
C ASP A 49 22.38 12.84 -4.40
N SER A 50 21.74 12.11 -5.32
CA SER A 50 20.28 12.24 -5.54
C SER A 50 19.53 10.94 -5.85
N GLY A 51 20.23 9.84 -6.09
CA GLY A 51 19.68 8.50 -6.25
C GLY A 51 18.90 8.01 -5.04
N TYR A 52 19.25 8.39 -3.81
CA TYR A 52 18.43 8.07 -2.63
C TYR A 52 17.03 8.72 -2.70
N ILE A 53 16.92 9.94 -3.25
CA ILE A 53 15.64 10.65 -3.44
C ILE A 53 14.84 9.94 -4.54
N VAL A 54 15.48 9.63 -5.67
CA VAL A 54 14.84 8.93 -6.78
C VAL A 54 14.34 7.56 -6.33
N GLY A 55 15.17 6.80 -5.62
CA GLY A 55 14.83 5.50 -5.06
C GLY A 55 13.69 5.58 -4.06
N LEU A 56 13.65 6.60 -3.20
CA LEU A 56 12.55 6.83 -2.26
C LEU A 56 11.24 7.14 -2.97
N ILE A 57 11.25 8.00 -4.01
CA ILE A 57 10.06 8.33 -4.80
C ILE A 57 9.55 7.08 -5.54
N VAL A 58 10.44 6.33 -6.19
CA VAL A 58 10.08 5.10 -6.91
C VAL A 58 9.51 4.05 -5.94
N GLY A 59 10.15 3.85 -4.79
CA GLY A 59 9.68 2.95 -3.74
C GLY A 59 8.31 3.34 -3.19
N LEU A 60 8.07 4.64 -3.00
CA LEU A 60 6.77 5.15 -2.55
C LEU A 60 5.66 4.93 -3.58
N VAL A 61 5.92 5.25 -4.86
CA VAL A 61 4.95 5.05 -5.94
C VAL A 61 4.61 3.57 -6.11
N ALA A 62 5.62 2.70 -6.07
CA ALA A 62 5.42 1.24 -6.12
C ALA A 62 4.60 0.75 -4.92
N GLY A 63 4.89 1.24 -3.71
CA GLY A 63 4.15 0.91 -2.50
C GLY A 63 2.69 1.32 -2.55
N ILE A 64 2.41 2.56 -2.94
CA ILE A 64 1.03 3.05 -3.07
C ILE A 64 0.27 2.23 -4.12
N GLY A 65 0.90 1.93 -5.27
CA GLY A 65 0.31 1.10 -6.31
C GLY A 65 -0.06 -0.31 -5.82
N SER A 66 0.84 -0.94 -5.05
CA SER A 66 0.60 -2.25 -4.45
C SER A 66 -0.55 -2.22 -3.44
N ALA A 67 -0.55 -1.25 -2.52
CA ALA A 67 -1.59 -1.07 -1.53
C ALA A 67 -2.98 -0.89 -2.16
N ILE A 68 -3.09 -0.06 -3.21
CA ILE A 68 -4.34 0.14 -3.96
C ILE A 68 -4.81 -1.18 -4.60
N GLY A 69 -3.89 -1.96 -5.19
CA GLY A 69 -4.20 -3.28 -5.74
C GLY A 69 -4.73 -4.25 -4.68
N LEU A 70 -4.10 -4.25 -3.51
CA LEU A 70 -4.49 -5.07 -2.37
C LEU A 70 -5.90 -4.68 -1.87
N ILE A 71 -6.14 -3.38 -1.67
CA ILE A 71 -7.45 -2.85 -1.27
C ILE A 71 -8.50 -3.22 -2.32
N ARG A 72 -8.22 -3.05 -3.60
CA ARG A 72 -9.20 -3.37 -4.66
C ARG A 72 -9.53 -4.87 -4.70
N LYS A 73 -8.53 -5.73 -4.48
CA LYS A 73 -8.71 -7.19 -4.44
C LYS A 73 -9.49 -7.66 -3.21
N TYR A 74 -9.18 -7.10 -2.03
CA TYR A 74 -9.74 -7.58 -0.76
C TYR A 74 -10.98 -6.79 -0.29
N ALA A 75 -11.08 -5.50 -0.60
CA ALA A 75 -12.23 -4.65 -0.28
C ALA A 75 -13.25 -4.57 -1.44
N GLY A 76 -12.84 -4.75 -2.70
CA GLY A 76 -13.74 -4.77 -3.86
C GLY A 76 -14.33 -6.14 -4.20
N GLY A 77 -13.90 -7.21 -3.53
CA GLY A 77 -14.21 -8.61 -3.89
C GLY A 77 -15.55 -9.18 -3.39
N ARG A 78 -16.63 -8.39 -3.30
CA ARG A 78 -17.98 -8.92 -3.00
C ARG A 78 -19.01 -8.41 -4.00
N GLY A 79 -18.81 -8.80 -5.26
CA GLY A 79 -19.69 -8.51 -6.38
C GLY A 79 -19.55 -9.52 -7.51
N SER A 80 -19.68 -10.82 -7.21
CA SER A 80 -20.10 -11.89 -8.13
C SER A 80 -20.52 -13.10 -7.32
#